data_AF-A0A9X5I4P2-F1
#
_entry.id   AF-A0A9X5I4P2-F1
#
_cell.length_a   1.000
_cell.length_b   1.000
_cell.length_c   1.000
_cell.angle_alpha   90.00
_cell.angle_beta   90.00
_cell.angle_gamma   90.00
#
_symmetry.space_group_name_H-M   'P 1'
#
loop_
_entity.id
_entity.type
_entity.pdbx_description
1 polymer ?
#
loop_
_entity_poly.entity_id
_entity_poly.type
_entity_poly.pdbx_seq_one_letter_code
_entity_poly.pdbx_strand_id
1 'polypeptide(L)'
;MSLKSFQLSFSRLSGWLTLFLFIWLLGAVGLGWLVNSFLILMGLLLLAPAIAFVWFRWWLQRNLVQSECPVCSYELAALNRTQLQCPSCGELLKVEQGKLNRLTPPGTIDVQAVEVAASAEES
;
A
#
# COMPACT_ATOMS: atom_id res chain seq x y z
N MET A 1 -69.00 -35.10 14.28
CA MET A 1 -68.16 -34.28 15.19
C MET A 1 -67.03 -33.64 14.39
N SER A 2 -66.89 -32.33 14.53
CA SER A 2 -65.77 -31.43 14.19
C SER A 2 -64.67 -31.89 13.21
N LEU A 3 -64.75 -31.43 11.96
CA LEU A 3 -63.60 -31.31 11.03
C LEU A 3 -62.97 -29.90 11.05
N LYS A 4 -63.54 -28.96 11.84
CA LYS A 4 -63.08 -27.56 11.90
C LYS A 4 -61.80 -27.39 12.73
N SER A 5 -61.52 -28.29 13.67
CA SER A 5 -60.30 -28.24 14.49
C SER A 5 -59.03 -28.59 13.69
N PHE A 6 -59.12 -29.43 12.66
CA PHE A 6 -57.97 -29.85 11.85
C PHE A 6 -57.47 -28.75 10.90
N GLN A 7 -58.36 -27.90 10.38
CA GLN A 7 -57.96 -26.80 9.49
C GLN A 7 -57.24 -25.66 10.23
N LEU A 8 -57.61 -25.39 11.47
CA LEU A 8 -56.97 -24.36 12.31
C LEU A 8 -55.54 -24.75 12.73
N SER A 9 -55.26 -26.05 12.94
CA SER A 9 -53.89 -26.50 13.24
C SER A 9 -53.01 -26.53 11.99
N PHE A 10 -53.54 -26.94 10.83
CA PHE A 10 -52.77 -27.06 9.58
C PHE A 10 -52.27 -25.72 9.04
N SER A 11 -53.09 -24.66 9.11
CA SER A 11 -52.68 -23.31 8.66
C SER A 11 -51.56 -22.71 9.53
N ARG A 12 -51.56 -23.01 10.84
CA ARG A 12 -50.52 -22.55 11.78
C ARG A 12 -49.25 -23.42 11.67
N LEU A 13 -49.40 -24.71 11.38
CA LEU A 13 -48.29 -25.64 11.13
C LEU A 13 -47.57 -25.35 9.81
N SER A 14 -48.32 -25.02 8.75
CA SER A 14 -47.82 -24.67 7.43
C SER A 14 -46.87 -23.46 7.46
N GLY A 15 -47.26 -22.37 8.14
CA GLY A 15 -46.42 -21.16 8.26
C GLY A 15 -45.13 -21.39 9.06
N TRP A 16 -45.16 -22.31 10.03
CA TRP A 16 -43.95 -22.70 10.76
C TRP A 16 -43.07 -23.61 9.91
N LEU A 17 -43.67 -24.54 9.18
CA LEU A 17 -42.98 -25.45 8.27
C LEU A 17 -42.26 -24.71 7.13
N THR A 18 -42.88 -23.66 6.57
CA THR A 18 -42.25 -22.83 5.55
C THR A 18 -41.06 -22.05 6.11
N LEU A 19 -41.16 -21.53 7.34
CA LEU A 19 -40.04 -20.88 8.02
C LEU A 19 -38.86 -21.83 8.24
N PHE A 20 -39.13 -23.03 8.75
CA PHE A 20 -38.09 -24.06 8.92
C PHE A 20 -37.49 -24.48 7.58
N LEU A 21 -38.32 -24.69 6.56
CA LEU A 21 -37.85 -25.02 5.22
C LEU A 21 -36.97 -23.91 4.65
N PHE A 22 -37.35 -22.64 4.85
CA PHE A 22 -36.60 -21.49 4.36
C PHE A 22 -35.27 -21.33 5.07
N ILE A 23 -35.25 -21.43 6.41
CA ILE A 23 -34.02 -21.41 7.22
C ILE A 23 -33.13 -22.61 6.86
N TRP A 24 -33.72 -23.78 6.63
CA TRP A 24 -32.99 -24.97 6.20
C TRP A 24 -32.37 -24.78 4.81
N LEU A 25 -33.12 -24.20 3.87
CA LEU A 25 -32.61 -23.90 2.53
C LEU A 25 -31.48 -22.87 2.59
N LEU A 26 -31.67 -21.79 3.33
CA LEU A 26 -30.66 -20.74 3.54
C LEU A 26 -29.45 -21.29 4.28
N GLY A 27 -29.64 -22.19 5.25
CA GLY A 27 -28.58 -22.90 5.92
C GLY A 27 -27.81 -23.80 4.96
N ALA A 28 -28.50 -24.61 4.16
CA ALA A 28 -27.88 -25.52 3.19
C ALA A 28 -27.12 -24.76 2.09
N VAL A 29 -27.70 -23.69 1.55
CA VAL A 29 -27.08 -22.84 0.53
C VAL A 29 -25.95 -22.00 1.14
N GLY A 30 -26.17 -21.44 2.33
CA GLY A 30 -25.23 -20.58 3.03
C GLY A 30 -24.02 -21.32 3.59
N LEU A 31 -24.18 -22.54 4.09
CA LEU A 31 -23.04 -23.36 4.55
C LEU A 31 -22.10 -23.69 3.39
N GLY A 32 -22.63 -24.03 2.22
CA GLY A 32 -21.80 -24.29 1.05
C GLY A 32 -20.95 -23.07 0.67
N TRP A 33 -21.56 -21.88 0.66
CA TRP A 33 -20.85 -20.64 0.39
C TRP A 33 -19.81 -20.30 1.47
N LEU A 34 -20.18 -20.47 2.74
CA LEU A 34 -19.32 -20.16 3.89
C LEU A 34 -18.09 -21.07 3.92
N VAL A 35 -18.28 -22.38 3.72
CA VAL A 35 -17.18 -23.36 3.69
C VAL A 35 -16.28 -23.09 2.47
N ASN A 36 -16.85 -22.82 1.30
CA ASN A 36 -16.05 -22.53 0.11
C ASN A 36 -15.22 -21.25 0.26
N SER A 37 -15.82 -20.18 0.80
CA SER A 37 -15.12 -18.93 1.10
C SER A 37 -14.01 -19.14 2.12
N PHE A 38 -14.27 -19.90 3.19
CA PHE A 38 -13.26 -20.24 4.20
C PHE A 38 -12.11 -21.06 3.61
N LEU A 39 -12.40 -22.04 2.75
CA LEU A 39 -11.37 -22.82 2.04
C LEU A 39 -10.53 -21.94 1.11
N ILE A 40 -11.14 -21.00 0.38
CA ILE A 40 -10.41 -20.04 -0.46
C ILE A 40 -9.51 -19.15 0.41
N LEU A 41 -10.03 -18.64 1.53
CA LEU A 41 -9.27 -17.78 2.44
C LEU A 41 -8.09 -18.54 3.06
N MET A 42 -8.30 -19.79 3.45
CA MET A 42 -7.25 -20.67 3.95
C MET A 42 -6.18 -20.94 2.87
N GLY A 43 -6.61 -21.27 1.65
CA GLY A 43 -5.70 -21.46 0.51
C GLY A 43 -4.91 -20.19 0.20
N LEU A 44 -5.57 -19.03 0.21
CA LEU A 44 -4.93 -17.73 0.04
C LEU A 44 -3.96 -17.45 1.19
N LEU A 45 -4.29 -17.77 2.43
CA LEU A 45 -3.40 -17.57 3.58
C LEU A 45 -2.12 -18.42 3.46
N LEU A 46 -2.24 -19.64 2.94
CA LEU A 46 -1.10 -20.52 2.67
C LEU A 46 -0.26 -20.06 1.47
N LEU A 47 -0.90 -19.52 0.43
CA LEU A 47 -0.23 -19.02 -0.78
C LEU A 47 0.30 -17.58 -0.63
N ALA A 48 -0.30 -16.79 0.26
CA ALA A 48 0.03 -15.40 0.52
C ALA A 48 1.52 -15.19 0.78
N PRO A 49 2.22 -15.95 1.63
CA PRO A 49 3.66 -15.74 1.84
C PRO A 49 4.47 -15.93 0.55
N ALA A 50 4.12 -16.93 -0.28
CA ALA A 50 4.83 -17.16 -1.55
C ALA A 50 4.59 -16.02 -2.54
N ILE A 51 3.32 -15.60 -2.70
CA ILE A 51 2.94 -14.49 -3.59
C ILE A 51 3.58 -13.18 -3.10
N ALA A 52 3.51 -12.91 -1.80
CA ALA A 52 4.10 -11.72 -1.18
C ALA A 52 5.60 -11.68 -1.42
N PHE A 53 6.31 -12.81 -1.26
CA PHE A 53 7.74 -12.88 -1.51
C PHE A 53 8.10 -12.61 -2.97
N VAL A 54 7.42 -13.25 -3.93
CA VAL A 54 7.68 -13.04 -5.36
C VAL A 54 7.39 -11.61 -5.77
N TRP A 55 6.25 -11.07 -5.32
CA TRP A 55 5.84 -9.70 -5.62
C TRP A 55 6.82 -8.68 -5.02
N PHE A 56 7.23 -8.88 -3.76
CA PHE A 56 8.19 -8.02 -3.08
C PHE A 56 9.56 -8.03 -3.76
N ARG A 57 10.05 -9.21 -4.18
CA ARG A 57 11.32 -9.33 -4.92
C ARG A 57 11.26 -8.64 -6.27
N TRP A 58 10.18 -8.86 -7.03
CA TRP A 58 9.98 -8.21 -8.32
C TRP A 58 9.89 -6.69 -8.17
N TRP A 59 9.16 -6.20 -7.15
CA TRP A 59 9.05 -4.79 -6.84
C TRP A 59 10.41 -4.17 -6.49
N LEU A 60 11.21 -4.83 -5.63
CA LEU A 60 12.55 -4.36 -5.28
C LEU A 60 13.42 -4.21 -6.53
N GLN A 61 13.47 -5.21 -7.42
CA GLN A 61 14.26 -5.12 -8.65
C GLN A 61 13.85 -3.96 -9.57
N ARG A 62 12.57 -3.59 -9.57
CA ARG A 62 12.05 -2.47 -10.38
C ARG A 62 12.22 -1.12 -9.70
N ASN A 63 12.29 -1.08 -8.37
CA ASN A 63 12.38 0.15 -7.60
C ASN A 63 13.80 0.47 -7.11
N LEU A 64 14.72 -0.50 -7.08
CA LEU A 64 16.13 -0.28 -6.80
C LEU A 64 16.81 0.33 -8.03
N VAL A 65 17.44 1.48 -7.81
CA VAL A 65 18.24 2.20 -8.77
C VAL A 65 19.68 2.12 -8.30
N GLN A 66 20.56 1.59 -9.14
CA GLN A 66 21.99 1.56 -8.88
C GLN A 66 22.67 2.60 -9.76
N SER A 67 23.26 3.61 -9.13
CA SER A 67 23.92 4.70 -9.84
C SER A 67 25.03 5.32 -8.99
N GLU A 68 25.96 6.00 -9.64
CA GLU A 68 27.05 6.70 -8.99
C GLU A 68 26.59 8.03 -8.38
N CYS A 69 27.21 8.43 -7.28
CA CYS A 69 27.04 9.77 -6.74
C CYS A 69 27.65 10.81 -7.70
N PRO A 70 26.90 11.85 -8.11
CA PRO A 70 27.41 12.86 -9.05
C PRO A 70 28.53 13.74 -8.48
N VAL A 71 28.79 13.69 -7.17
CA VAL A 71 29.80 14.52 -6.49
C VAL A 71 31.11 13.77 -6.26
N CYS A 72 31.04 12.51 -5.81
CA CYS A 72 32.21 11.73 -5.42
C CYS A 72 32.40 10.44 -6.23
N SER A 73 31.55 10.18 -7.22
CA SER A 73 31.59 8.98 -8.07
C SER A 73 31.50 7.65 -7.32
N TYR A 74 30.99 7.65 -6.09
CA TYR A 74 30.76 6.44 -5.31
C TYR A 74 29.51 5.70 -5.82
N GLU A 75 29.62 4.40 -6.11
CA GLU A 75 28.48 3.57 -6.49
C GLU A 75 27.57 3.31 -5.31
N LEU A 76 26.28 3.65 -5.43
CA LEU A 76 25.30 3.35 -4.40
C LEU A 76 23.96 2.88 -4.98
N ALA A 77 23.29 2.02 -4.21
CA ALA A 77 21.95 1.55 -4.52
C ALA A 77 20.94 2.33 -3.69
N ALA A 78 19.90 2.83 -4.35
CA ALA A 78 18.87 3.65 -3.75
C ALA A 78 17.49 3.26 -4.25
N LEU A 79 16.48 3.40 -3.39
CA LEU A 79 15.08 3.20 -3.80
C LEU A 79 14.60 4.43 -4.59
N ASN A 80 13.87 4.18 -5.67
CA ASN A 80 13.27 5.25 -6.47
C ASN A 80 12.34 6.11 -5.61
N ARG A 81 12.33 7.43 -5.85
CA ARG A 81 11.57 8.45 -5.10
C ARG A 81 11.96 8.60 -3.62
N THR A 82 13.16 8.16 -3.22
CA THR A 82 13.68 8.40 -1.86
C THR A 82 14.74 9.49 -1.86
N GLN A 83 14.89 10.13 -0.70
CA GLN A 83 15.96 11.08 -0.40
C GLN A 83 16.93 10.40 0.56
N LEU A 84 18.23 10.47 0.28
CA LEU A 84 19.26 9.80 1.07
C LEU A 84 20.54 10.62 1.10
N GLN A 85 21.33 10.45 2.16
CA GLN A 85 22.67 11.03 2.27
C GLN A 85 23.70 10.06 1.72
N CYS A 86 24.61 10.55 0.88
CA CYS A 86 25.71 9.73 0.38
C CYS A 86 26.63 9.31 1.55
N PRO A 87 26.92 8.01 1.74
CA PRO A 87 27.77 7.55 2.83
C PRO A 87 29.24 7.96 2.67
N SER A 88 29.68 8.31 1.45
CA SER A 88 31.07 8.68 1.18
C SER A 88 31.35 10.18 1.31
N CYS A 89 30.40 11.05 0.94
CA CYS A 89 30.62 12.51 0.93
C CYS A 89 29.61 13.32 1.76
N GLY A 90 28.58 12.68 2.32
CA GLY A 90 27.56 13.34 3.13
C GLY A 90 26.54 14.18 2.33
N GLU A 91 26.60 14.16 0.99
CA GLU A 91 25.69 14.96 0.16
C GLU A 91 24.25 14.46 0.19
N LEU A 92 23.28 15.39 0.23
CA LEU A 92 21.85 15.10 0.16
C LEU A 92 21.44 14.82 -1.30
N LEU A 93 21.08 13.57 -1.61
CA LEU A 93 20.68 13.11 -2.94
C LEU A 93 19.20 12.73 -2.96
N LYS A 94 18.55 12.94 -4.11
CA LYS A 94 17.20 12.47 -4.42
C LYS A 94 17.23 11.59 -5.66
N VAL A 95 16.55 10.45 -5.60
CA VAL A 95 16.40 9.58 -6.77
C VAL A 95 15.24 10.10 -7.62
N GLU A 96 15.55 10.61 -8.81
CA GLU A 96 14.57 11.01 -9.81
C GLU A 96 14.85 10.30 -11.14
N GLN A 97 13.79 9.75 -11.75
CA GLN A 97 13.85 9.11 -13.07
C GLN A 97 14.92 8.01 -13.22
N GLY A 98 15.26 7.31 -12.13
CA GLY A 98 16.29 6.27 -12.17
C GLY A 98 17.72 6.80 -12.11
N LYS A 99 17.94 8.04 -11.66
CA LYS A 99 19.26 8.61 -11.41
C LYS A 99 19.30 9.34 -10.07
N LEU A 100 20.50 9.42 -9.48
CA LEU A 100 20.76 10.22 -8.29
C LEU A 100 21.02 11.67 -8.70
N ASN A 101 20.12 12.56 -8.30
CA ASN A 101 20.26 13.99 -8.49
C ASN A 101 20.51 14.67 -7.14
N ARG A 102 21.19 15.81 -7.17
CA ARG A 102 21.42 16.64 -5.98
C ARG A 102 20.10 17.30 -5.54
N LEU A 103 19.80 17.31 -4.24
CA LEU A 103 18.63 18.04 -3.70
C LEU A 103 18.84 19.55 -3.68
N THR A 104 20.09 19.98 -3.53
CA THR A 104 20.51 21.37 -3.47
C THR A 104 20.99 21.83 -4.85
N PRO A 105 20.56 23.01 -5.33
CA PRO A 105 21.10 23.60 -6.56
C PRO A 105 22.62 23.79 -6.47
N PRO A 106 23.37 23.59 -7.57
CA PRO A 106 24.78 23.92 -7.60
C PRO A 106 24.96 25.45 -7.55
N GLY A 107 25.58 25.96 -6.48
CA GLY A 107 26.21 27.27 -6.47
C GLY A 107 25.34 28.44 -6.01
N THR A 108 25.68 28.95 -4.82
CA THR A 108 25.97 30.35 -4.51
C THR A 108 25.25 31.41 -5.35
N ILE A 109 24.35 32.16 -4.70
CA ILE A 109 23.97 33.50 -5.18
C ILE A 109 25.26 34.35 -5.15
N ASP A 110 25.76 34.75 -6.31
CA ASP A 110 26.77 35.80 -6.43
C ASP A 110 26.20 37.09 -5.81
N VAL A 111 26.49 37.30 -4.52
CA VAL A 111 26.23 38.58 -3.87
C VAL A 111 27.26 39.54 -4.43
N GLN A 112 26.85 40.34 -5.43
CA GLN A 112 27.60 41.54 -5.77
C GLN A 112 27.57 42.45 -4.54
N ALA A 113 28.70 42.53 -3.85
CA ALA A 113 28.90 43.52 -2.80
C ALA A 113 28.83 44.90 -3.44
N VAL A 114 27.71 45.59 -3.28
CA VAL A 114 27.63 47.02 -3.52
C VAL A 114 28.39 47.66 -2.37
N GLU A 115 29.59 48.16 -2.65
CA GLU A 115 30.32 49.03 -1.72
C GLU A 115 29.47 50.27 -1.47
N VAL A 116 28.84 50.32 -0.29
CA VAL A 116 28.18 51.54 0.18
C VAL A 116 29.30 52.49 0.56
N ALA A 117 29.60 53.46 -0.31
CA ALA A 117 30.49 54.56 0.01
C ALA A 117 29.96 55.24 1.28
N ALA A 118 30.72 55.12 2.37
CA ALA A 118 30.50 55.87 3.59
C ALA A 118 30.64 57.35 3.23
N SER A 119 29.52 58.05 3.11
CA SER A 119 29.51 59.51 3.13
C SER A 119 30.14 59.92 4.45
N ALA A 120 31.31 60.55 4.34
CA ALA A 120 32.06 61.12 5.43
C ALA A 120 31.17 62.00 6.32
N GLU A 121 30.88 61.53 7.53
CA GLU A 121 30.82 62.40 8.70
C GLU A 121 32.25 62.85 8.97
N GLU A 122 32.63 64.04 8.49
CA GLU A 122 33.67 64.90 9.06
C GLU A 122 33.85 66.13 8.16
N SER A 123 33.11 67.21 8.45
CA SER A 123 33.62 68.58 8.72
C SER A 123 32.53 69.63 8.74
#